data_AF-A0A0D3KCV5-F1
#
_entry.id   AF-A0A0D3KCV5-F1
#
_cell.length_a   1.000
_cell.length_b   1.000
_cell.length_c   1.000
_cell.angle_alpha   90.00
_cell.angle_beta   90.00
_cell.angle_gamma   90.00
#
_symmetry.space_group_name_H-M   'P 1'
#
loop_
_entity.id
_entity.type
_entity.pdbx_description
1 polymer ?
#
loop_
_entity_poly.entity_id
_entity_poly.type
_entity_poly.pdbx_seq_one_letter_code
_entity_poly.pdbx_strand_id
1 'polypeptide(L)'
;MIPEERAFLRLVVAVLLSSCYLTALAATQPYRKFEDYALAVATNLVLLANFVLAGWCSIFLGIEDRSEAIALFGFSSDDWIAITMLIFTFGTTCLFVVLAAVIGAIAAKRRRERNQVLEETNRALADAALEMQGVQCTFLFLDADVIRSGQFEEAGYKTTLPRLQEMQAAHPEWIQRRVLKRHLAYGRHAYRGSILAVSHRWEQPDAPDASGAQLRAIREYLQSPAGLEVSFVWYDYWCMPQGNRTPTEKVDFKRMLQNVNLLYLGCSVLILQELSYLSRFWTQFEAWCSMQAASGGGLGPAPAAERRCTVVPIHQATEGMASELIMMWASRSVDEAIDTLASPDVTVTNQADKELQLYKLRELDSLVQEAVAQCESEAAHPTVVEIAPDGSSSNQHL
;
A
#
# COMPACT_ATOMS: atom_id res chain seq x y z
N MET A 1 26.16 -64.64 12.80
CA MET A 1 27.03 -63.70 12.05
C MET A 1 26.46 -63.55 10.66
N ILE A 2 26.20 -62.31 10.23
CA ILE A 2 25.60 -62.00 8.93
C ILE A 2 26.76 -61.80 7.93
N PRO A 3 26.73 -62.36 6.70
CA PRO A 3 27.90 -62.38 5.81
C PRO A 3 28.38 -60.97 5.40
N GLU A 4 29.71 -60.77 5.40
CA GLU A 4 30.40 -59.51 5.10
C GLU A 4 30.33 -59.07 3.63
N GLU A 5 30.04 -59.98 2.70
CA GLU A 5 30.01 -59.73 1.24
C GLU A 5 29.02 -58.64 0.77
N ARG A 6 28.14 -58.15 1.65
CA ARG A 6 27.17 -57.08 1.32
C ARG A 6 27.32 -55.83 2.19
N ALA A 7 28.38 -55.72 2.99
CA ALA A 7 28.58 -54.59 3.90
C ALA A 7 28.69 -53.25 3.14
N PHE A 8 29.44 -53.23 2.04
CA PHE A 8 29.59 -52.04 1.20
C PHE A 8 28.28 -51.61 0.53
N LEU A 9 27.52 -52.56 -0.04
CA LEU A 9 26.21 -52.26 -0.65
C LEU A 9 25.22 -51.71 0.39
N ARG A 10 25.24 -52.21 1.63
CA ARG A 10 24.41 -51.67 2.72
C ARG A 10 24.80 -50.24 3.09
N LEU A 11 26.09 -49.94 3.12
CA LEU A 11 26.59 -48.59 3.37
C LEU A 11 26.10 -47.62 2.28
N VAL A 12 26.22 -48.00 1.00
CA VAL A 12 25.74 -47.20 -0.13
C VAL A 12 24.22 -46.98 -0.06
N VAL A 13 23.43 -48.03 0.18
CA VAL A 13 21.96 -47.93 0.29
C VAL A 13 21.56 -47.05 1.47
N ALA A 14 22.22 -47.19 2.62
CA ALA A 14 21.93 -46.35 3.79
C ALA A 14 22.26 -44.87 3.55
N VAL A 15 23.36 -44.58 2.83
CA VAL A 15 23.72 -43.20 2.47
C VAL A 15 22.71 -42.60 1.50
N LEU A 16 22.27 -43.36 0.50
CA LEU A 16 21.25 -42.92 -0.44
C LEU A 16 19.90 -42.65 0.25
N LEU A 17 19.43 -43.57 1.10
CA LEU A 17 18.17 -43.40 1.84
C LEU A 17 18.22 -42.19 2.77
N SER A 18 19.34 -42.00 3.49
CA SER A 18 19.51 -40.87 4.39
C SER A 18 19.58 -39.53 3.64
N SER A 19 20.23 -39.50 2.47
CA SER A 19 20.30 -38.32 1.61
C SER A 19 18.93 -37.96 1.01
N CYS A 20 18.16 -38.97 0.60
CA CYS A 20 16.77 -38.79 0.14
C CYS A 20 15.88 -38.24 1.27
N TYR A 21 16.03 -38.75 2.49
CA TYR A 21 15.27 -38.27 3.65
C TYR A 21 15.62 -36.81 4.01
N LEU A 22 16.89 -36.43 3.97
CA LEU A 22 17.33 -35.05 4.16
C LEU A 22 16.70 -34.11 3.13
N THR A 23 16.64 -34.56 1.87
CA THR A 23 16.01 -33.82 0.76
C THR A 23 14.50 -33.68 0.97
N ALA A 24 13.83 -34.76 1.41
CA ALA A 24 12.40 -34.72 1.73
C ALA A 24 12.11 -33.76 2.89
N LEU A 25 12.92 -33.76 3.95
CA LEU A 25 12.80 -32.81 5.06
C LEU A 25 13.00 -31.36 4.62
N ALA A 26 14.01 -31.10 3.78
CA ALA A 26 14.29 -29.77 3.25
C ALA A 26 13.17 -29.26 2.32
N ALA A 27 12.57 -30.15 1.53
CA ALA A 27 11.51 -29.82 0.58
C ALA A 27 10.12 -29.69 1.22
N THR A 28 9.76 -30.61 2.12
CA THR A 28 8.40 -30.67 2.69
C THR A 28 8.20 -29.65 3.80
N GLN A 29 9.28 -29.18 4.42
CA GLN A 29 9.25 -28.24 5.53
C GLN A 29 8.08 -28.54 6.51
N PRO A 30 8.16 -29.63 7.31
CA PRO A 30 7.09 -30.01 8.23
C PRO A 30 7.01 -29.25 9.58
N TYR A 31 8.09 -28.60 10.05
CA TYR A 31 8.16 -27.89 11.34
C TYR A 31 7.73 -26.41 11.30
N ARG A 32 7.33 -25.83 12.45
CA ARG A 32 6.81 -24.44 12.48
C ARG A 32 7.90 -23.39 12.72
N LYS A 33 8.99 -23.75 13.42
CA LYS A 33 10.13 -22.86 13.72
C LYS A 33 11.38 -23.30 12.97
N PHE A 34 12.20 -22.34 12.54
CA PHE A 34 13.41 -22.59 11.74
C PHE A 34 14.48 -23.38 12.50
N GLU A 35 14.64 -23.09 13.79
CA GLU A 35 15.59 -23.76 14.68
C GLU A 35 15.37 -25.27 14.71
N ASP A 36 14.11 -25.71 14.72
CA ASP A 36 13.75 -27.13 14.71
C ASP A 36 14.14 -27.82 13.40
N TYR A 37 14.10 -27.12 12.26
CA TYR A 37 14.59 -27.64 10.97
C TYR A 37 16.09 -27.74 10.91
N ALA A 38 16.78 -26.66 11.28
CA ALA A 38 18.23 -26.62 11.26
C ALA A 38 18.78 -27.72 12.19
N LEU A 39 18.16 -27.90 13.35
CA LEU A 39 18.48 -28.97 14.28
C LEU A 39 18.16 -30.36 13.71
N ALA A 40 17.01 -30.55 13.07
CA ALA A 40 16.65 -31.83 12.44
C ALA A 40 17.60 -32.21 11.30
N VAL A 41 17.96 -31.26 10.43
CA VAL A 41 18.91 -31.48 9.33
C VAL A 41 20.31 -31.75 9.89
N ALA A 42 20.78 -30.97 10.86
CA ALA A 42 22.07 -31.17 11.49
C ALA A 42 22.16 -32.54 12.21
N THR A 43 21.11 -32.92 12.94
CA THR A 43 21.05 -34.22 13.64
C THR A 43 21.07 -35.39 12.66
N ASN A 44 20.35 -35.28 11.54
CA ASN A 44 20.39 -36.31 10.50
C ASN A 44 21.75 -36.41 9.80
N LEU A 45 22.42 -35.28 9.53
CA LEU A 45 23.79 -35.28 9.00
C LEU A 45 24.78 -35.93 9.98
N VAL A 46 24.65 -35.67 11.28
CA VAL A 46 25.48 -36.30 12.32
C VAL A 46 25.20 -37.79 12.41
N LEU A 47 23.94 -38.23 12.33
CA LEU A 47 23.58 -39.66 12.30
C LEU A 47 24.16 -40.35 11.07
N LEU A 48 24.08 -39.71 9.90
CA LEU A 48 24.66 -40.23 8.66
C LEU A 48 26.18 -40.37 8.77
N ALA A 49 26.86 -39.35 9.29
CA ALA A 49 28.31 -39.39 9.48
C ALA A 49 28.74 -40.49 10.45
N ASN A 50 28.02 -40.67 11.57
CA ASN A 50 28.28 -41.75 12.53
C ASN A 50 28.03 -43.14 11.92
N PHE A 51 26.97 -43.30 11.12
CA PHE A 51 26.68 -44.57 10.46
C PHE A 51 27.74 -44.94 9.43
N VAL A 52 28.19 -43.96 8.64
CA VAL A 52 29.31 -44.16 7.70
C VAL A 52 30.58 -44.50 8.46
N LEU A 53 30.94 -43.74 9.50
CA LEU A 53 32.15 -43.98 10.29
C LEU A 53 32.13 -45.38 10.96
N ALA A 54 31.01 -45.77 11.56
CA ALA A 54 30.86 -47.09 12.17
C ALA A 54 30.96 -48.22 11.14
N GLY A 55 30.37 -48.04 9.95
CA GLY A 55 30.51 -48.97 8.83
C GLY A 55 31.96 -49.10 8.38
N TRP A 56 32.67 -47.98 8.22
CA TRP A 56 34.09 -47.96 7.86
C TRP A 56 34.97 -48.62 8.93
N CYS A 57 34.78 -48.29 10.21
CA CYS A 57 35.52 -48.91 11.32
C CYS A 57 35.27 -50.42 11.40
N SER A 58 34.03 -50.87 11.21
CA SER A 58 33.70 -52.30 11.21
C SER A 58 34.37 -53.05 10.07
N ILE A 59 34.41 -52.45 8.87
CA ILE A 59 35.09 -53.05 7.72
C ILE A 59 36.61 -53.07 7.94
N PHE A 60 37.18 -52.01 8.52
CA PHE A 60 38.63 -51.91 8.77
C PHE A 60 39.12 -52.86 9.86
N LEU A 61 38.30 -53.10 10.89
CA LEU A 61 38.61 -54.01 11.99
C LEU A 61 38.44 -55.50 11.62
N GLY A 62 37.73 -55.81 10.54
CA GLY A 62 37.55 -57.18 10.03
C GLY A 62 38.70 -57.69 9.14
N ILE A 63 39.74 -56.89 8.91
CA ILE A 63 40.88 -57.24 8.05
C ILE A 63 41.98 -57.91 8.91
N GLU A 64 42.05 -59.24 8.90
CA GLU A 64 43.09 -60.00 9.62
C GLU A 64 44.42 -60.10 8.85
N ASP A 65 44.40 -60.05 7.51
CA ASP A 65 45.62 -60.04 6.67
C ASP A 65 45.55 -58.96 5.57
N ARG A 66 46.63 -58.19 5.39
CA ARG A 66 46.66 -57.05 4.45
C ARG A 66 46.58 -57.47 2.99
N SER A 67 46.88 -58.73 2.68
CA SER A 67 46.76 -59.35 1.36
C SER A 67 45.27 -59.60 0.99
N GLU A 68 44.42 -59.85 1.97
CA GLU A 68 42.97 -60.07 1.80
C GLU A 68 42.17 -58.78 1.72
N ALA A 69 42.71 -57.64 2.18
CA ALA A 69 42.08 -56.34 1.99
C ALA A 69 41.76 -56.08 0.49
N ILE A 70 42.64 -56.48 -0.42
CA ILE A 70 42.45 -56.33 -1.88
C ILE A 70 41.34 -57.28 -2.39
N ALA A 71 41.18 -58.46 -1.79
CA ALA A 71 40.18 -59.46 -2.17
C ALA A 71 38.79 -59.23 -1.54
N LEU A 72 38.73 -58.74 -0.30
CA LEU A 72 37.49 -58.46 0.44
C LEU A 72 36.83 -57.16 -0.01
N PHE A 73 37.63 -56.16 -0.38
CA PHE A 73 37.12 -54.97 -1.08
C PHE A 73 36.93 -55.20 -2.59
N GLY A 74 37.55 -56.24 -3.16
CA GLY A 74 37.43 -56.58 -4.58
C GLY A 74 37.94 -55.48 -5.51
N PHE A 75 39.00 -54.75 -5.10
CA PHE A 75 39.55 -53.65 -5.89
C PHE A 75 41.04 -53.86 -6.18
N SER A 76 41.33 -54.25 -7.42
CA SER A 76 42.63 -54.00 -8.04
C SER A 76 42.84 -52.49 -8.17
N SER A 77 44.10 -52.02 -8.25
CA SER A 77 44.46 -50.59 -8.27
C SER A 77 43.81 -49.75 -9.40
N ASP A 78 43.13 -50.41 -10.34
CA ASP A 78 42.50 -49.81 -11.53
C ASP A 78 40.96 -49.98 -11.55
N ASP A 79 40.31 -50.32 -10.44
CA ASP A 79 38.85 -50.49 -10.39
C ASP A 79 38.10 -49.15 -10.40
N TRP A 80 37.95 -48.62 -11.62
CA TRP A 80 37.16 -47.45 -11.97
C TRP A 80 35.74 -47.47 -11.38
N ILE A 81 35.19 -48.65 -11.08
CA ILE A 81 33.85 -48.83 -10.47
C ILE A 81 33.81 -48.27 -9.04
N ALA A 82 34.81 -48.56 -8.20
CA ALA A 82 34.90 -48.02 -6.84
C ALA A 82 35.00 -46.49 -6.85
N ILE A 83 35.88 -45.97 -7.69
CA ILE A 83 36.08 -44.52 -7.87
C ILE A 83 34.79 -43.87 -8.38
N THR A 84 34.10 -44.50 -9.33
CA THR A 84 32.81 -44.01 -9.87
C THR A 84 31.72 -44.00 -8.81
N MET A 85 31.60 -45.05 -7.99
CA MET A 85 30.62 -45.10 -6.91
C MET A 85 30.92 -44.08 -5.81
N LEU A 86 32.20 -43.85 -5.49
CA LEU A 86 32.62 -42.87 -4.49
C LEU A 86 32.35 -41.44 -5.00
N ILE A 87 32.70 -41.14 -6.25
CA ILE A 87 32.39 -39.86 -6.91
C ILE A 87 30.87 -39.65 -6.98
N PHE A 88 30.08 -40.67 -7.31
CA PHE A 88 28.63 -40.54 -7.36
C PHE A 88 28.05 -40.29 -5.98
N THR A 89 28.50 -41.01 -4.95
CA THR A 89 27.98 -40.87 -3.58
C THR A 89 28.37 -39.53 -2.95
N PHE A 90 29.64 -39.14 -3.01
CA PHE A 90 30.09 -37.85 -2.48
C PHE A 90 29.60 -36.69 -3.35
N GLY A 91 29.62 -36.83 -4.68
CA GLY A 91 29.14 -35.83 -5.61
C GLY A 91 27.65 -35.54 -5.46
N THR A 92 26.82 -36.58 -5.33
CA THR A 92 25.38 -36.41 -5.07
C THR A 92 25.13 -35.81 -3.70
N THR A 93 25.82 -36.26 -2.65
CA THR A 93 25.68 -35.68 -1.30
C THR A 93 26.07 -34.21 -1.27
N CYS A 94 27.21 -33.84 -1.88
CA CYS A 94 27.63 -32.45 -2.03
C CYS A 94 26.61 -31.61 -2.80
N LEU A 95 26.07 -32.15 -3.90
CA LEU A 95 25.02 -31.48 -4.69
C LEU A 95 23.77 -31.20 -3.85
N PHE A 96 23.31 -32.18 -3.06
CA PHE A 96 22.14 -32.02 -2.19
C PHE A 96 22.38 -31.02 -1.06
N VAL A 97 23.57 -31.01 -0.45
CA VAL A 97 23.94 -30.02 0.59
C VAL A 97 23.95 -28.61 0.00
N VAL A 98 24.53 -28.43 -1.19
CA VAL A 98 24.54 -27.15 -1.89
C VAL A 98 23.11 -26.71 -2.23
N LEU A 99 22.27 -27.62 -2.74
CA LEU A 99 20.87 -27.33 -3.05
C LEU A 99 20.09 -26.91 -1.80
N ALA A 100 20.26 -27.61 -0.68
CA ALA A 100 19.62 -27.27 0.60
C ALA A 100 20.07 -25.90 1.11
N ALA A 101 21.36 -25.57 1.01
CA ALA A 101 21.90 -24.27 1.40
C ALA A 101 21.32 -23.13 0.53
N VAL A 102 21.21 -23.34 -0.79
CA VAL A 102 20.62 -22.38 -1.73
C VAL A 102 19.14 -22.16 -1.43
N ILE A 103 18.36 -23.23 -1.24
CA ILE A 103 16.93 -23.14 -0.89
C ILE A 103 16.76 -22.42 0.46
N GLY A 104 17.59 -22.75 1.46
CA GLY A 104 17.61 -22.08 2.76
C GLY A 104 17.91 -20.59 2.66
N ALA A 105 18.89 -20.20 1.84
CA ALA A 105 19.24 -18.81 1.60
C ALA A 105 18.10 -18.03 0.91
N ILE A 106 17.45 -18.63 -0.10
CA ILE A 106 16.29 -18.03 -0.79
C ILE A 106 15.12 -17.85 0.18
N ALA A 107 14.82 -18.86 1.00
CA ALA A 107 13.75 -18.81 1.99
C ALA A 107 14.04 -17.76 3.08
N ALA A 108 15.29 -17.67 3.54
CA ALA A 108 15.72 -16.65 4.50
C ALA A 108 15.58 -15.24 3.92
N LYS A 109 15.98 -15.03 2.66
CA LYS A 109 15.81 -13.75 1.96
C LYS A 109 14.33 -13.34 1.89
N ARG A 110 13.45 -14.24 1.40
CA ARG A 110 12.00 -14.00 1.34
C ARG A 110 11.38 -13.70 2.71
N ARG A 111 11.89 -14.32 3.78
CA ARG A 111 11.42 -14.05 5.15
C ARG A 111 11.84 -12.66 5.62
N ARG A 112 13.08 -12.23 5.34
CA ARG A 112 13.54 -10.87 5.67
C ARG A 112 12.69 -9.82 4.95
N GLU A 113 12.46 -10.01 3.66
CA GLU A 113 11.58 -9.15 2.85
C GLU A 113 10.17 -9.11 3.45
N ARG A 114 9.59 -10.26 3.80
CA ARG A 114 8.25 -10.32 4.41
C ARG A 114 8.19 -9.66 5.79
N ASN A 115 9.22 -9.83 6.63
CA ASN A 115 9.27 -9.21 7.95
C ASN A 115 9.41 -7.69 7.85
N GLN A 116 10.24 -7.21 6.91
CA GLN A 116 10.37 -5.79 6.64
C GLN A 116 9.05 -5.18 6.17
N VAL A 117 8.38 -5.81 5.20
CA VAL A 117 7.06 -5.36 4.73
C VAL A 117 6.04 -5.37 5.87
N LEU A 118 6.06 -6.39 6.74
CA LEU A 118 5.15 -6.45 7.90
C LEU A 118 5.42 -5.32 8.90
N GLU A 119 6.68 -5.02 9.17
CA GLU A 119 7.09 -3.94 10.08
C GLU A 119 6.70 -2.57 9.52
N GLU A 120 6.96 -2.32 8.23
CA GLU A 120 6.53 -1.10 7.53
C GLU A 120 5.00 -0.96 7.53
N THR A 121 4.27 -2.06 7.30
CA THR A 121 2.79 -2.05 7.32
C THR A 121 2.26 -1.78 8.72
N ASN A 122 2.83 -2.40 9.76
CA ASN A 122 2.42 -2.19 11.14
C ASN A 122 2.68 -0.75 11.58
N ARG A 123 3.80 -0.17 11.15
CA ARG A 123 4.09 1.25 11.37
C ARG A 123 3.08 2.16 10.68
N ALA A 124 2.79 1.90 9.41
CA ALA A 124 1.78 2.66 8.67
C ALA A 124 0.38 2.54 9.28
N LEU A 125 0.02 1.36 9.81
CA LEU A 125 -1.22 1.16 10.56
C LEU A 125 -1.24 1.95 11.86
N ALA A 126 -0.13 2.00 12.61
CA ALA A 126 -0.02 2.79 13.82
C ALA A 126 -0.12 4.30 13.53
N ASP A 127 0.59 4.79 12.50
CA ASP A 127 0.53 6.18 12.06
C ASP A 127 -0.89 6.54 11.58
N ALA A 128 -1.51 5.66 10.78
CA ALA A 128 -2.89 5.84 10.35
C ALA A 128 -3.86 5.84 11.54
N ALA A 129 -3.66 4.97 12.53
CA ALA A 129 -4.50 4.92 13.72
C ALA A 129 -4.38 6.21 14.55
N LEU A 130 -3.18 6.79 14.67
CA LEU A 130 -2.96 8.08 15.32
C LEU A 130 -3.67 9.22 14.60
N GLU A 131 -3.61 9.26 13.26
CA GLU A 131 -4.37 10.22 12.46
C GLU A 131 -5.89 9.99 12.59
N MET A 132 -6.31 8.72 12.61
CA MET A 132 -7.70 8.30 12.70
C MET A 132 -8.33 8.44 14.11
N GLN A 133 -7.59 8.90 15.12
CA GLN A 133 -8.18 9.37 16.39
C GLN A 133 -9.04 10.63 16.21
N GLY A 134 -9.21 11.11 14.97
CA GLY A 134 -10.36 11.91 14.55
C GLY A 134 -10.05 13.37 14.26
N VAL A 135 -8.79 13.79 14.38
CA VAL A 135 -8.44 15.22 14.30
C VAL A 135 -7.81 15.61 12.96
N GLN A 136 -7.10 14.69 12.30
CA GLN A 136 -6.34 15.02 11.11
C GLN A 136 -6.17 13.83 10.16
N CYS A 137 -5.90 14.10 8.88
CA CYS A 137 -5.56 13.07 7.91
C CYS A 137 -4.49 13.60 6.95
N THR A 138 -3.48 12.77 6.68
CA THR A 138 -2.49 13.04 5.66
C THR A 138 -3.02 12.68 4.27
N PHE A 139 -3.01 13.66 3.38
CA PHE A 139 -3.31 13.50 1.96
C PHE A 139 -2.08 13.83 1.11
N LEU A 140 -2.07 13.30 -0.10
CA LEU A 140 -1.14 13.67 -1.15
C LEU A 140 -1.88 14.53 -2.16
N PHE A 141 -1.21 15.51 -2.72
CA PHE A 141 -1.77 16.45 -3.70
C PHE A 141 -0.78 16.60 -4.85
N LEU A 142 -1.30 16.88 -6.03
CA LEU A 142 -0.49 17.37 -7.12
C LEU A 142 -0.26 18.88 -6.94
N ASP A 143 0.96 19.34 -7.19
CA ASP A 143 1.24 20.76 -7.32
C ASP A 143 0.43 21.35 -8.49
N ALA A 144 -0.39 22.37 -8.20
CA ALA A 144 -1.27 22.98 -9.19
C ALA A 144 -0.50 23.57 -10.38
N ASP A 145 0.74 24.03 -10.18
CA ASP A 145 1.54 24.61 -11.24
C ASP A 145 1.93 23.59 -12.31
N VAL A 146 2.01 22.31 -11.97
CA VAL A 146 2.27 21.23 -12.94
C VAL A 146 1.24 21.26 -14.07
N ILE A 147 -0.05 21.40 -13.71
CA ILE A 147 -1.16 21.48 -14.68
C ILE A 147 -1.26 22.90 -15.25
N ARG A 148 -1.26 23.92 -14.39
CA ARG A 148 -1.50 25.32 -14.78
C ARG A 148 -0.49 25.81 -15.83
N SER A 149 0.79 25.53 -15.61
CA SER A 149 1.88 25.96 -16.50
C SER A 149 2.03 25.10 -17.76
N GLY A 150 1.56 23.84 -17.73
CA GLY A 150 1.81 22.87 -18.79
C GLY A 150 3.07 22.03 -18.61
N GLN A 151 3.71 22.06 -17.43
CA GLN A 151 4.89 21.23 -17.13
C GLN A 151 4.68 19.74 -17.43
N PHE A 152 3.45 19.22 -17.24
CA PHE A 152 3.16 17.83 -17.58
C PHE A 152 3.29 17.51 -19.08
N GLU A 153 2.97 18.47 -19.96
CA GLU A 153 3.09 18.31 -21.41
C GLU A 153 4.56 18.29 -21.82
N GLU A 154 5.38 19.14 -21.20
CA GLU A 154 6.83 19.19 -21.39
C GLU A 154 7.51 17.88 -20.95
N ALA A 155 7.00 17.26 -19.88
CA ALA A 155 7.42 15.93 -19.43
C ALA A 155 6.93 14.78 -20.35
N GLY A 156 6.12 15.09 -21.37
CA GLY A 156 5.67 14.14 -22.39
C GLY A 156 4.29 13.53 -22.16
N TYR A 157 3.55 13.96 -21.13
CA TYR A 157 2.19 13.51 -20.86
C TYR A 157 1.19 14.32 -21.71
N LYS A 158 0.51 13.66 -22.66
CA LYS A 158 -0.33 14.34 -23.66
C LYS A 158 -1.82 14.36 -23.33
N THR A 159 -2.35 13.24 -22.85
CA THR A 159 -3.79 13.06 -22.68
C THR A 159 -4.19 13.16 -21.22
N THR A 160 -3.48 12.46 -20.34
CA THR A 160 -3.72 12.46 -18.91
C THR A 160 -2.42 12.22 -18.16
N LEU A 161 -2.43 12.46 -16.85
CA LEU A 161 -1.32 12.15 -15.95
C LEU A 161 -1.35 10.69 -15.52
N PRO A 162 -0.19 10.05 -15.28
CA PRO A 162 -0.16 8.68 -14.79
C PRO A 162 -0.67 8.60 -13.35
N ARG A 163 -0.91 7.38 -12.86
CA ARG A 163 -1.36 7.16 -11.48
C ARG A 163 -0.31 7.60 -10.46
N LEU A 164 -0.74 7.85 -9.23
CA LEU A 164 0.12 8.31 -8.12
C LEU A 164 1.48 7.59 -8.06
N GLN A 165 1.49 6.25 -8.08
CA GLN A 165 2.73 5.49 -7.91
C GLN A 165 3.77 5.75 -9.01
N GLU A 166 3.31 5.93 -10.24
CA GLU A 166 4.18 6.21 -11.39
C GLU A 166 4.68 7.66 -11.34
N MET A 167 3.83 8.60 -10.95
CA MET A 167 4.25 9.98 -10.73
C MET A 167 5.24 10.11 -9.59
N GLN A 168 5.06 9.42 -8.46
CA GLN A 168 6.03 9.45 -7.36
C GLN A 168 7.39 8.88 -7.74
N ALA A 169 7.42 7.92 -8.68
CA ALA A 169 8.67 7.34 -9.18
C ALA A 169 9.38 8.25 -10.19
N ALA A 170 8.64 8.92 -11.08
CA ALA A 170 9.19 9.74 -12.16
C ALA A 170 9.41 11.21 -11.77
N HIS A 171 8.48 11.77 -11.00
CA HIS A 171 8.38 13.19 -10.64
C HIS A 171 7.96 13.37 -9.17
N PRO A 172 8.78 12.90 -8.19
CA PRO A 172 8.44 12.99 -6.78
C PRO A 172 8.15 14.42 -6.30
N GLU A 173 8.75 15.43 -6.94
CA GLU A 173 8.57 16.85 -6.64
C GLU A 173 7.16 17.38 -6.94
N TRP A 174 6.43 16.73 -7.86
CA TRP A 174 5.04 17.11 -8.18
C TRP A 174 4.06 16.74 -7.08
N ILE A 175 4.42 15.77 -6.22
CA ILE A 175 3.51 15.22 -5.21
C ILE A 175 3.81 15.83 -3.84
N GLN A 176 2.85 16.60 -3.35
CA GLN A 176 2.92 17.36 -2.12
C GLN A 176 2.13 16.67 -1.00
N ARG A 177 2.82 16.26 0.06
CA ARG A 177 2.19 15.70 1.27
C ARG A 177 1.67 16.83 2.16
N ARG A 178 0.40 16.79 2.56
CA ARG A 178 -0.20 17.77 3.49
C ARG A 178 -1.08 17.08 4.52
N VAL A 179 -1.01 17.57 5.75
CA VAL A 179 -1.87 17.13 6.86
C VAL A 179 -3.04 18.10 6.96
N LEU A 180 -4.25 17.61 6.71
CA LEU A 180 -5.47 18.39 6.89
C LEU A 180 -6.03 18.12 8.28
N LYS A 181 -6.32 19.18 9.02
CA LYS A 181 -6.93 19.12 10.35
C LYS A 181 -8.42 19.44 10.25
N ARG A 182 -9.24 18.66 10.95
CA ARG A 182 -10.69 18.74 10.93
C ARG A 182 -11.24 20.11 11.35
N HIS A 183 -10.76 20.64 12.48
CA HIS A 183 -11.18 21.97 12.96
C HIS A 183 -10.79 23.10 12.00
N LEU A 184 -9.65 23.00 11.32
CA LEU A 184 -9.25 23.97 10.29
C LEU A 184 -10.07 23.84 9.01
N ALA A 185 -10.42 22.61 8.60
CA ALA A 185 -11.25 22.35 7.44
C ALA A 185 -12.67 22.89 7.63
N TYR A 186 -13.31 22.57 8.76
CA TYR A 186 -14.73 22.84 8.98
C TYR A 186 -14.98 24.19 9.67
N GLY A 187 -14.20 24.51 10.70
CA GLY A 187 -14.46 25.69 11.54
C GLY A 187 -13.77 26.98 11.10
N ARG A 188 -12.70 26.90 10.27
CA ARG A 188 -11.99 28.09 9.77
C ARG A 188 -11.91 28.19 8.25
N HIS A 189 -12.41 27.18 7.53
CA HIS A 189 -12.33 27.11 6.07
C HIS A 189 -10.92 27.32 5.52
N ALA A 190 -9.89 26.91 6.28
CA ALA A 190 -8.49 27.29 6.05
C ALA A 190 -7.92 26.78 4.71
N TYR A 191 -8.55 25.76 4.13
CA TYR A 191 -8.09 25.10 2.91
C TYR A 191 -8.86 25.53 1.66
N ARG A 192 -9.92 26.34 1.80
CA ARG A 192 -10.84 26.69 0.70
C ARG A 192 -10.12 27.38 -0.48
N GLY A 193 -9.21 28.31 -0.22
CA GLY A 193 -8.51 29.04 -1.30
C GLY A 193 -7.36 28.26 -1.94
N SER A 194 -6.61 27.49 -1.15
CA SER A 194 -5.35 26.89 -1.60
C SER A 194 -5.49 25.46 -2.12
N ILE A 195 -6.58 24.75 -1.81
CA ILE A 195 -6.78 23.35 -2.20
C ILE A 195 -8.02 23.20 -3.08
N LEU A 196 -7.85 22.54 -4.22
CA LEU A 196 -8.91 22.17 -5.14
C LEU A 196 -9.09 20.65 -5.15
N ALA A 197 -10.22 20.16 -4.65
CA ALA A 197 -10.63 18.77 -4.80
C ALA A 197 -11.47 18.60 -6.07
N VAL A 198 -11.17 17.59 -6.88
CA VAL A 198 -11.90 17.34 -8.13
C VAL A 198 -12.90 16.22 -7.90
N SER A 199 -14.18 16.54 -8.08
CA SER A 199 -15.25 15.55 -8.11
C SER A 199 -15.57 15.19 -9.56
N HIS A 200 -15.46 13.91 -9.89
CA HIS A 200 -15.59 13.44 -11.26
C HIS A 200 -16.01 11.98 -11.29
N ARG A 201 -16.32 11.50 -12.49
CA ARG A 201 -16.54 10.08 -12.75
C ARG A 201 -15.38 9.53 -13.59
N TRP A 202 -14.95 8.32 -13.26
CA TRP A 202 -14.05 7.57 -14.12
C TRP A 202 -14.74 7.20 -15.45
N GLU A 203 -14.16 7.66 -16.56
CA GLU A 203 -14.61 7.33 -17.91
C GLU A 203 -14.47 5.83 -18.19
N GLN A 204 -13.31 5.27 -17.84
CA GLN A 204 -12.97 3.85 -17.96
C GLN A 204 -12.44 3.29 -16.63
N PRO A 205 -12.54 1.95 -16.39
CA PRO A 205 -12.09 1.32 -15.15
C PRO A 205 -10.60 1.48 -14.81
N ASP A 206 -9.75 1.69 -15.82
CA ASP A 206 -8.28 1.81 -15.70
C ASP A 206 -7.74 3.18 -16.13
N ALA A 207 -8.58 3.98 -16.81
CA ALA A 207 -8.27 5.32 -17.29
C ALA A 207 -9.43 6.28 -16.94
N PRO A 208 -9.35 6.99 -15.80
CA PRO A 208 -10.44 7.88 -15.37
C PRO A 208 -10.70 9.04 -16.34
N ASP A 209 -9.66 9.52 -17.02
CA ASP A 209 -9.71 10.60 -18.01
C ASP A 209 -9.08 10.14 -19.33
N ALA A 210 -9.64 9.08 -19.93
CA ALA A 210 -9.16 8.52 -21.19
C ALA A 210 -9.20 9.53 -22.35
N SER A 211 -10.15 10.46 -22.31
CA SER A 211 -10.33 11.52 -23.30
C SER A 211 -9.43 12.75 -23.10
N GLY A 212 -8.84 12.92 -21.91
CA GLY A 212 -8.15 14.13 -21.48
C GLY A 212 -9.07 15.34 -21.23
N ALA A 213 -10.40 15.16 -21.31
CA ALA A 213 -11.35 16.25 -21.12
C ALA A 213 -11.34 16.78 -19.70
N GLN A 214 -11.11 15.91 -18.73
CA GLN A 214 -11.10 16.29 -17.32
C GLN A 214 -9.85 17.10 -16.99
N LEU A 215 -8.68 16.64 -17.43
CA LEU A 215 -7.42 17.38 -17.28
C LEU A 215 -7.48 18.75 -17.95
N ARG A 216 -8.09 18.85 -19.14
CA ARG A 216 -8.30 20.15 -19.81
C ARG A 216 -9.19 21.08 -18.99
N ALA A 217 -10.35 20.59 -18.50
CA ALA A 217 -11.25 21.39 -17.68
C ALA A 217 -10.60 21.85 -16.36
N ILE A 218 -9.79 20.99 -15.74
CA ILE A 218 -9.01 21.34 -14.54
C ILE A 218 -8.00 22.45 -14.87
N ARG A 219 -7.26 22.33 -15.98
CA ARG A 219 -6.30 23.36 -16.41
C ARG A 219 -6.98 24.70 -16.66
N GLU A 220 -8.10 24.71 -17.38
CA GLU A 220 -8.89 25.92 -17.63
C GLU A 220 -9.35 26.58 -16.33
N TYR A 221 -9.83 25.79 -15.37
CA TYR A 221 -10.19 26.31 -14.04
C TYR A 221 -8.99 26.91 -13.31
N LEU A 222 -7.84 26.21 -13.28
CA LEU A 222 -6.62 26.68 -12.61
C LEU A 222 -6.02 27.95 -13.22
N GLN A 223 -6.31 28.22 -14.49
CA GLN A 223 -5.91 29.43 -15.20
C GLN A 223 -6.95 30.56 -15.07
N SER A 224 -8.16 30.27 -14.58
CA SER A 224 -9.18 31.27 -14.30
C SER A 224 -8.84 32.11 -13.05
N PRO A 225 -9.43 33.31 -12.87
CA PRO A 225 -9.22 34.12 -11.67
C PRO A 225 -9.50 33.38 -10.35
N ALA A 226 -10.50 32.49 -10.34
CA ALA A 226 -10.84 31.69 -9.16
C ALA A 226 -9.77 30.61 -8.86
N GLY A 227 -9.06 30.13 -9.89
CA GLY A 227 -8.06 29.08 -9.76
C GLY A 227 -6.64 29.57 -9.46
N LEU A 228 -6.38 30.88 -9.52
CA LEU A 228 -5.02 31.43 -9.33
C LEU A 228 -4.47 31.19 -7.91
N GLU A 229 -5.34 31.17 -6.89
CA GLU A 229 -4.93 30.95 -5.49
C GLU A 229 -4.72 29.47 -5.14
N VAL A 230 -5.14 28.56 -6.02
CA VAL A 230 -5.00 27.11 -5.79
C VAL A 230 -3.52 26.73 -5.88
N SER A 231 -2.98 26.12 -4.82
CA SER A 231 -1.62 25.58 -4.83
C SER A 231 -1.61 24.05 -4.96
N PHE A 232 -2.70 23.40 -4.56
CA PHE A 232 -2.77 21.94 -4.46
C PHE A 232 -4.03 21.41 -5.12
N VAL A 233 -3.87 20.44 -6.02
CA VAL A 233 -4.96 19.74 -6.68
C VAL A 233 -5.07 18.34 -6.11
N TRP A 234 -6.27 17.96 -5.72
CA TRP A 234 -6.61 16.60 -5.34
C TRP A 234 -7.50 15.97 -6.40
N TYR A 235 -7.00 14.90 -7.01
CA TYR A 235 -7.70 14.08 -7.96
C TYR A 235 -7.38 12.63 -7.60
N ASP A 236 -8.39 11.81 -7.34
CA ASP A 236 -8.23 10.49 -6.70
C ASP A 236 -7.15 9.60 -7.36
N TYR A 237 -7.11 9.54 -8.68
CA TYR A 237 -6.16 8.73 -9.46
C TYR A 237 -4.71 9.18 -9.32
N TRP A 238 -4.52 10.50 -9.24
CA TRP A 238 -3.23 11.16 -9.14
C TRP A 238 -2.71 11.20 -7.70
N CYS A 239 -3.64 11.19 -6.74
CA CYS A 239 -3.36 11.54 -5.36
C CYS A 239 -3.55 10.37 -4.37
N MET A 240 -4.22 9.29 -4.76
CA MET A 240 -4.37 8.08 -3.95
C MET A 240 -3.71 6.87 -4.62
N PRO A 241 -3.23 5.87 -3.84
CA PRO A 241 -2.71 4.65 -4.42
C PRO A 241 -3.75 3.92 -5.29
N GLN A 242 -3.36 3.52 -6.52
CA GLN A 242 -4.25 2.87 -7.48
C GLN A 242 -3.86 1.44 -7.83
N GLY A 243 -4.86 0.63 -8.24
CA GLY A 243 -4.65 -0.73 -8.75
C GLY A 243 -3.97 -1.68 -7.76
N ASN A 244 -2.86 -2.30 -8.20
CA ASN A 244 -2.07 -3.22 -7.39
C ASN A 244 -1.30 -2.48 -6.30
N ARG A 245 -1.91 -2.41 -5.12
CA ARG A 245 -1.39 -1.72 -3.94
C ARG A 245 -0.48 -2.61 -3.09
N THR A 246 0.66 -2.09 -2.66
CA THR A 246 1.45 -2.67 -1.57
C THR A 246 0.64 -2.71 -0.27
N PRO A 247 1.02 -3.52 0.73
CA PRO A 247 0.35 -3.50 2.03
C PRO A 247 0.24 -2.11 2.67
N THR A 248 1.32 -1.32 2.64
CA THR A 248 1.35 0.08 3.11
C THR A 248 0.38 0.96 2.33
N GLU A 249 0.39 0.86 1.00
CA GLU A 249 -0.54 1.63 0.14
C GLU A 249 -2.00 1.27 0.38
N LYS A 250 -2.32 0.03 0.79
CA LYS A 250 -3.69 -0.34 1.18
C LYS A 250 -4.11 0.38 2.46
N VAL A 251 -3.18 0.57 3.40
CA VAL A 251 -3.43 1.35 4.63
C VAL A 251 -3.66 2.81 4.27
N ASP A 252 -2.79 3.41 3.46
CA ASP A 252 -2.92 4.80 3.02
C ASP A 252 -4.22 5.03 2.24
N PHE A 253 -4.54 4.16 1.28
CA PHE A 253 -5.79 4.23 0.51
C PHE A 253 -7.01 4.19 1.42
N LYS A 254 -7.06 3.25 2.37
CA LYS A 254 -8.18 3.13 3.31
C LYS A 254 -8.29 4.36 4.21
N ARG A 255 -7.16 4.83 4.76
CA ARG A 255 -7.11 6.04 5.61
C ARG A 255 -7.65 7.26 4.88
N MET A 256 -7.17 7.51 3.66
CA MET A 256 -7.59 8.64 2.84
C MET A 256 -9.08 8.56 2.47
N LEU A 257 -9.54 7.39 2.00
CA LEU A 257 -10.94 7.18 1.61
C LEU A 257 -11.90 7.39 2.79
N GLN A 258 -11.49 6.94 3.98
CA GLN A 258 -12.28 7.09 5.20
C GLN A 258 -12.39 8.54 5.69
N ASN A 259 -11.53 9.44 5.22
CA ASN A 259 -11.50 10.84 5.63
C ASN A 259 -11.74 11.80 4.44
N VAL A 260 -12.19 11.27 3.30
CA VAL A 260 -12.34 12.04 2.06
C VAL A 260 -13.31 13.21 2.20
N ASN A 261 -14.27 13.11 3.13
CA ASN A 261 -15.17 14.20 3.52
C ASN A 261 -14.45 15.47 3.99
N LEU A 262 -13.22 15.37 4.53
CA LEU A 262 -12.39 16.55 4.85
C LEU A 262 -12.13 17.42 3.62
N LEU A 263 -11.92 16.80 2.46
CA LEU A 263 -11.66 17.51 1.22
C LEU A 263 -12.91 18.23 0.74
N TYR A 264 -14.03 17.50 0.62
CA TYR A 264 -15.25 18.05 0.01
C TYR A 264 -16.04 18.99 0.93
N LEU A 265 -15.82 18.94 2.25
CA LEU A 265 -16.36 19.93 3.20
C LEU A 265 -15.39 21.07 3.52
N GLY A 266 -14.08 20.89 3.35
CA GLY A 266 -13.06 21.85 3.79
C GLY A 266 -12.37 22.65 2.69
N CYS A 267 -12.39 22.14 1.45
CA CYS A 267 -11.65 22.71 0.32
C CYS A 267 -12.59 23.26 -0.76
N SER A 268 -12.06 23.97 -1.75
CA SER A 268 -12.80 24.24 -2.99
C SER A 268 -12.95 22.94 -3.78
N VAL A 269 -14.08 22.80 -4.48
CA VAL A 269 -14.44 21.60 -5.22
C VAL A 269 -14.75 21.96 -6.67
N LEU A 270 -14.02 21.37 -7.61
CA LEU A 270 -14.35 21.42 -9.02
C LEU A 270 -15.17 20.19 -9.37
N ILE A 271 -16.44 20.37 -9.72
CA ILE A 271 -17.32 19.29 -10.15
C ILE A 271 -17.27 19.21 -11.66
N LEU A 272 -16.70 18.12 -12.18
CA LEU A 272 -16.69 17.81 -13.61
C LEU A 272 -17.92 16.99 -13.94
N GLN A 273 -18.98 17.67 -14.38
CA GLN A 273 -20.26 17.04 -14.61
C GLN A 273 -20.35 16.49 -16.04
N GLU A 274 -20.58 15.18 -16.14
CA GLU A 274 -21.01 14.53 -17.38
C GLU A 274 -22.42 13.93 -17.23
N LEU A 275 -22.99 13.40 -18.32
CA LEU A 275 -24.37 12.92 -18.35
C LEU A 275 -24.69 11.88 -17.26
N SER A 276 -23.73 11.04 -16.89
CA SER A 276 -23.95 9.96 -15.92
C SER A 276 -23.55 10.31 -14.48
N TYR A 277 -23.15 11.58 -14.22
CA TYR A 277 -22.65 12.02 -12.93
C TYR A 277 -23.63 11.73 -11.78
N LEU A 278 -24.92 11.97 -11.98
CA LEU A 278 -25.97 11.71 -10.97
C LEU A 278 -26.33 10.23 -10.77
N SER A 279 -25.71 9.29 -11.49
CA SER A 279 -25.95 7.84 -11.32
C SER A 279 -25.03 7.19 -10.30
N ARG A 280 -23.99 7.90 -9.83
CA ARG A 280 -22.91 7.35 -9.00
C ARG A 280 -22.98 7.90 -7.58
N PHE A 281 -22.66 7.05 -6.61
CA PHE A 281 -22.67 7.41 -5.20
C PHE A 281 -21.67 8.53 -4.87
N TRP A 282 -20.40 8.34 -5.23
CA TRP A 282 -19.31 9.25 -4.85
C TRP A 282 -19.51 10.66 -5.40
N THR A 283 -19.78 10.78 -6.69
CA THR A 283 -20.07 12.07 -7.34
C THR A 283 -21.19 12.84 -6.63
N GLN A 284 -22.29 12.19 -6.29
CA GLN A 284 -23.41 12.81 -5.59
C GLN A 284 -23.07 13.17 -4.15
N PHE A 285 -22.38 12.28 -3.43
CA PHE A 285 -21.92 12.52 -2.06
C PHE A 285 -20.96 13.73 -1.98
N GLU A 286 -20.01 13.80 -2.90
CA GLU A 286 -19.02 14.87 -3.01
C GLU A 286 -19.68 16.22 -3.37
N ALA A 287 -20.60 16.20 -4.33
CA ALA A 287 -21.40 17.36 -4.69
C ALA A 287 -22.20 17.89 -3.49
N TRP A 288 -22.93 17.01 -2.79
CA TRP A 288 -23.68 17.42 -1.59
C TRP A 288 -22.76 18.02 -0.52
N CYS A 289 -21.65 17.36 -0.19
CA CYS A 289 -20.68 17.87 0.78
C CYS A 289 -20.20 19.29 0.43
N SER A 290 -19.86 19.53 -0.84
CA SER A 290 -19.36 20.83 -1.31
C SER A 290 -20.39 21.98 -1.20
N MET A 291 -21.67 21.64 -1.05
CA MET A 291 -22.78 22.58 -0.93
C MET A 291 -23.29 22.76 0.51
N GLN A 292 -22.73 22.04 1.48
CA GLN A 292 -23.08 22.21 2.90
C GLN A 292 -22.20 23.24 3.60
N ALA A 293 -22.68 23.84 4.67
CA ALA A 293 -21.93 24.68 5.61
C ALA A 293 -21.75 23.92 6.93
N ALA A 294 -20.56 24.06 7.51
CA ALA A 294 -20.25 23.60 8.84
C ALA A 294 -20.55 24.74 9.84
N SER A 295 -21.34 24.45 10.88
CA SER A 295 -21.71 25.44 11.89
C SER A 295 -21.72 24.82 13.29
N GLY A 296 -21.85 25.65 14.33
CA GLY A 296 -22.05 25.17 15.70
C GLY A 296 -23.34 24.36 15.90
N GLY A 297 -24.30 24.48 14.98
CA GLY A 297 -25.51 23.65 14.94
C GLY A 297 -25.37 22.37 14.12
N GLY A 298 -24.20 22.09 13.55
CA GLY A 298 -23.95 20.94 12.68
C GLY A 298 -23.85 21.30 11.20
N LEU A 299 -24.06 20.29 10.36
CA LEU A 299 -24.07 20.41 8.90
C LEU A 299 -25.44 20.82 8.38
N GLY A 300 -25.46 21.84 7.55
CA GLY A 300 -26.67 22.25 6.85
C GLY A 300 -26.40 22.93 5.51
N PRO A 301 -27.44 23.28 4.75
CA PRO A 301 -27.31 23.96 3.47
C PRO A 301 -26.46 25.24 3.53
N ALA A 302 -25.44 25.36 2.67
CA ALA A 302 -24.68 26.61 2.56
C ALA A 302 -25.45 27.65 1.72
N PRO A 303 -25.40 28.94 2.11
CA PRO A 303 -25.78 30.03 1.23
C PRO A 303 -25.06 29.96 -0.12
N ALA A 304 -25.69 30.41 -1.20
CA ALA A 304 -25.14 30.27 -2.55
C ALA A 304 -23.71 30.83 -2.70
N ALA A 305 -23.40 31.95 -2.05
CA ALA A 305 -22.07 32.57 -2.06
C ALA A 305 -21.00 31.79 -1.26
N GLU A 306 -21.43 30.92 -0.34
CA GLU A 306 -20.55 30.16 0.55
C GLU A 306 -20.35 28.72 0.11
N ARG A 307 -21.09 28.26 -0.90
CA ARG A 307 -20.86 26.96 -1.53
C ARG A 307 -19.43 26.91 -2.07
N ARG A 308 -18.80 25.76 -1.89
CA ARG A 308 -17.39 25.55 -2.26
C ARG A 308 -17.25 24.90 -3.63
N CYS A 309 -18.35 24.72 -4.36
CA CYS A 309 -18.33 24.07 -5.66
C CYS A 309 -18.32 25.06 -6.83
N THR A 310 -17.57 24.70 -7.87
CA THR A 310 -17.76 25.19 -9.23
C THR A 310 -18.12 23.98 -10.10
N VAL A 311 -19.27 24.03 -10.78
CA VAL A 311 -19.72 22.96 -11.67
C VAL A 311 -19.31 23.30 -13.09
N VAL A 312 -18.56 22.41 -13.72
CA VAL A 312 -18.14 22.53 -15.12
C VAL A 312 -18.74 21.37 -15.90
N PRO A 313 -19.71 21.63 -16.78
CA PRO A 313 -20.20 20.63 -17.72
C PRO A 313 -19.06 20.21 -18.65
N ILE A 314 -18.83 18.91 -18.76
CA ILE A 314 -17.88 18.32 -19.71
C ILE A 314 -18.62 17.35 -20.65
N HIS A 315 -17.97 16.99 -21.75
CA HIS A 315 -18.53 16.12 -22.78
C HIS A 315 -19.84 16.67 -23.36
N GLN A 316 -20.96 15.99 -23.11
CA GLN A 316 -22.30 16.35 -23.59
C GLN A 316 -23.20 16.95 -22.49
N ALA A 317 -22.67 17.16 -21.28
CA ALA A 317 -23.43 17.83 -20.24
C ALA A 317 -23.63 19.31 -20.59
N THR A 318 -24.71 19.89 -20.05
CA THR A 318 -25.08 21.29 -20.32
C THR A 318 -25.14 22.09 -19.01
N GLU A 319 -25.13 23.41 -19.13
CA GLU A 319 -25.33 24.33 -17.99
C GLU A 319 -26.68 24.12 -17.28
N GLY A 320 -27.70 23.66 -18.02
CA GLY A 320 -28.99 23.28 -17.43
C GLY A 320 -28.85 22.12 -16.46
N MET A 321 -28.07 21.10 -16.82
CA MET A 321 -27.79 19.96 -15.95
C MET A 321 -26.93 20.35 -14.73
N ALA A 322 -26.03 21.33 -14.88
CA ALA A 322 -25.27 21.89 -13.75
C ALA A 322 -26.19 22.60 -12.76
N SER A 323 -27.15 23.35 -13.28
CA SER A 323 -28.19 24.00 -12.46
C SER A 323 -29.06 22.97 -11.73
N GLU A 324 -29.48 21.89 -12.42
CA GLU A 324 -30.25 20.79 -11.83
C GLU A 324 -29.49 20.07 -10.71
N LEU A 325 -28.19 19.82 -10.89
CA LEU A 325 -27.33 19.23 -9.84
C LEU A 325 -27.35 20.08 -8.57
N ILE A 326 -27.19 21.40 -8.72
CA ILE A 326 -27.22 22.35 -7.59
C ILE A 326 -28.62 22.36 -6.96
N MET A 327 -29.69 22.41 -7.76
CA MET A 327 -31.06 22.38 -7.24
C MET A 327 -31.37 21.09 -6.46
N MET A 328 -30.84 19.96 -6.91
CA MET A 328 -31.03 18.67 -6.26
C MET A 328 -30.38 18.60 -4.88
N TRP A 329 -29.15 19.12 -4.73
CA TRP A 329 -28.35 18.87 -3.53
C TRP A 329 -28.23 20.04 -2.57
N ALA A 330 -28.31 21.28 -3.05
CA ALA A 330 -27.87 22.42 -2.27
C ALA A 330 -28.76 22.74 -1.05
N SER A 331 -30.03 22.33 -1.06
CA SER A 331 -30.97 22.56 0.05
C SER A 331 -31.22 21.33 0.92
N ARG A 332 -30.58 20.20 0.62
CA ARG A 332 -30.86 18.94 1.31
C ARG A 332 -30.14 18.86 2.65
N SER A 333 -30.90 18.51 3.67
CA SER A 333 -30.39 18.10 4.98
C SER A 333 -29.57 16.82 4.89
N VAL A 334 -28.89 16.50 5.99
CA VAL A 334 -28.10 15.25 6.14
C VAL A 334 -28.99 14.02 5.93
N ASP A 335 -30.16 13.97 6.56
CA ASP A 335 -31.06 12.82 6.49
C ASP A 335 -31.63 12.62 5.06
N GLU A 336 -32.09 13.70 4.42
CA GLU A 336 -32.57 13.65 3.03
C GLU A 336 -31.47 13.21 2.05
N ALA A 337 -30.23 13.62 2.33
CA ALA A 337 -29.09 13.20 1.54
C ALA A 337 -28.78 11.71 1.73
N ILE A 338 -28.79 11.22 2.97
CA ILE A 338 -28.65 9.79 3.27
C ILE A 338 -29.71 8.97 2.55
N ASP A 339 -30.98 9.36 2.67
CA ASP A 339 -32.09 8.64 2.06
C ASP A 339 -31.97 8.56 0.54
N THR A 340 -31.57 9.68 -0.10
CA THR A 340 -31.40 9.68 -1.55
C THR A 340 -30.16 8.92 -1.99
N LEU A 341 -29.03 9.10 -1.31
CA LEU A 341 -27.81 8.37 -1.63
C LEU A 341 -27.99 6.86 -1.41
N ALA A 342 -28.82 6.45 -0.45
CA ALA A 342 -29.17 5.05 -0.19
C ALA A 342 -30.04 4.43 -1.29
N SER A 343 -30.70 5.23 -2.13
CA SER A 343 -31.58 4.77 -3.21
C SER A 343 -30.91 3.72 -4.12
N PRO A 344 -31.67 2.73 -4.62
CA PRO A 344 -31.18 1.76 -5.61
C PRO A 344 -30.74 2.40 -6.94
N ASP A 345 -31.22 3.60 -7.27
CA ASP A 345 -30.82 4.33 -8.48
C ASP A 345 -29.37 4.84 -8.40
N VAL A 346 -28.82 4.92 -7.19
CA VAL A 346 -27.47 5.41 -6.93
C VAL A 346 -26.50 4.23 -6.88
N THR A 347 -25.72 4.07 -7.94
CA THR A 347 -24.80 2.95 -8.13
C THR A 347 -23.43 3.19 -7.51
N VAL A 348 -22.78 2.11 -7.06
CA VAL A 348 -21.41 2.13 -6.54
C VAL A 348 -20.70 0.85 -6.96
N THR A 349 -19.38 0.91 -7.17
CA THR A 349 -18.58 -0.28 -7.50
C THR A 349 -18.39 -1.19 -6.28
N ASN A 350 -18.33 -0.59 -5.08
CA ASN A 350 -18.18 -1.30 -3.81
C ASN A 350 -19.31 -0.89 -2.84
N GLN A 351 -20.24 -1.82 -2.61
CA GLN A 351 -21.40 -1.59 -1.76
C GLN A 351 -21.02 -1.32 -0.29
N ALA A 352 -19.96 -1.96 0.21
CA ALA A 352 -19.50 -1.75 1.59
C ALA A 352 -18.97 -0.33 1.81
N ASP A 353 -18.39 0.29 0.78
CA ASP A 353 -17.94 1.70 0.86
C ASP A 353 -19.14 2.64 0.99
N LYS A 354 -20.20 2.41 0.20
CA LYS A 354 -21.45 3.17 0.28
C LYS A 354 -22.06 3.08 1.68
N GLU A 355 -22.19 1.87 2.22
CA GLU A 355 -22.75 1.66 3.57
C GLU A 355 -21.91 2.34 4.66
N LEU A 356 -20.58 2.22 4.58
CA LEU A 356 -19.67 2.86 5.53
C LEU A 356 -19.78 4.39 5.49
N GLN A 357 -19.84 4.99 4.31
CA GLN A 357 -19.93 6.45 4.18
C GLN A 357 -21.30 6.98 4.62
N LEU A 358 -22.39 6.27 4.33
CA LEU A 358 -23.72 6.62 4.83
C LEU A 358 -23.77 6.57 6.36
N TYR A 359 -23.16 5.56 6.98
CA TYR A 359 -23.03 5.49 8.44
C TYR A 359 -22.24 6.68 8.98
N LYS A 360 -21.09 6.98 8.39
CA LYS A 360 -20.24 8.12 8.80
C LYS A 360 -20.92 9.47 8.63
N LEU A 361 -21.77 9.62 7.62
CA LEU A 361 -22.49 10.86 7.39
C LEU A 361 -23.41 11.23 8.56
N ARG A 362 -23.95 10.23 9.27
CA ARG A 362 -24.72 10.43 10.51
C ARG A 362 -23.85 10.94 11.66
N GLU A 363 -22.63 10.42 11.78
CA GLU A 363 -21.68 10.87 12.81
C GLU A 363 -21.10 12.25 12.49
N LEU A 364 -21.03 12.60 11.20
CA LEU A 364 -20.34 13.78 10.72
C LEU A 364 -20.92 15.08 11.27
N ASP A 365 -22.22 15.12 11.55
CA ASP A 365 -22.87 16.27 12.16
C ASP A 365 -22.24 16.63 13.52
N SER A 366 -22.11 15.64 14.41
CA SER A 366 -21.46 15.80 15.71
C SER A 366 -19.98 16.16 15.58
N LEU A 367 -19.27 15.53 14.64
CA LEU A 367 -17.85 15.82 14.40
C LEU A 367 -17.61 17.25 13.90
N VAL A 368 -18.58 17.81 13.15
CA VAL A 368 -18.54 19.21 12.71
C VAL A 368 -18.78 20.16 13.87
N GLN A 369 -19.78 19.89 14.73
CA GLN A 369 -20.04 20.70 15.91
C GLN A 369 -18.82 20.75 16.84
N GLU A 370 -18.19 19.60 17.11
CA GLU A 370 -16.93 19.52 17.88
C GLU A 370 -15.81 20.36 17.26
N ALA A 371 -15.67 20.29 15.93
CA ALA A 371 -14.64 20.99 15.18
C ALA A 371 -14.83 22.52 15.21
N VAL A 372 -16.08 23.00 15.12
CA VAL A 372 -16.39 24.43 15.24
C VAL A 372 -16.17 24.92 16.69
N ALA A 373 -16.66 24.17 17.68
CA ALA A 373 -16.47 24.51 19.10
C ALA A 373 -14.99 24.58 19.49
N GLN A 374 -14.15 23.68 18.96
CA GLN A 374 -12.70 23.73 19.14
C GLN A 374 -12.13 25.07 18.64
N CYS A 375 -12.51 25.52 17.44
CA CYS A 375 -12.04 26.79 16.88
C CYS A 375 -12.46 28.00 17.71
N GLU A 376 -13.69 28.01 18.21
CA GLU A 376 -14.20 29.08 19.10
C GLU A 376 -13.42 29.12 20.42
N SER A 377 -13.09 27.97 21.00
CA SER A 377 -12.30 27.88 22.23
C SER A 377 -10.86 28.40 22.05
N GLU A 378 -10.21 28.07 20.93
CA GLU A 378 -8.86 28.54 20.57
C GLU A 378 -8.84 30.05 20.27
N ALA A 379 -9.94 30.59 19.73
CA ALA A 379 -10.07 32.03 19.50
C ALA A 379 -10.30 32.80 20.83
N ALA A 380 -11.00 32.20 21.78
CA ALA A 380 -11.25 32.79 23.10
C ALA A 380 -10.03 32.77 24.03
N HIS A 381 -9.12 31.80 23.85
CA HIS A 381 -7.86 31.69 24.58
C HIS A 381 -6.70 31.55 23.58
N PRO A 382 -6.25 32.64 22.94
CA PRO A 382 -5.10 32.57 22.05
C PRO A 382 -3.89 32.15 22.88
N THR A 383 -3.45 30.90 22.70
CA THR A 383 -2.22 30.41 23.33
C THR A 383 -1.09 31.35 22.92
N VAL A 384 -0.54 32.09 23.88
CA VAL A 384 0.69 32.85 23.71
C VAL A 384 1.78 31.81 23.47
N VAL A 385 2.06 31.53 22.20
CA VAL A 385 3.27 30.81 21.82
C VAL A 385 4.39 31.81 22.08
N GLU A 386 5.08 31.66 23.21
CA GLU A 386 6.40 32.27 23.41
C GLU A 386 7.28 31.80 22.26
N ILE A 387 7.54 32.71 21.34
CA ILE A 387 8.59 32.55 20.34
C ILE A 387 9.89 32.63 21.13
N ALA A 388 10.48 31.47 21.43
CA ALA A 388 11.85 31.41 21.90
C ALA A 388 12.74 32.11 20.86
N PRO A 389 13.59 33.07 21.27
CA PRO A 389 14.38 33.85 20.34
C PRO A 389 15.36 32.96 19.57
N ASP A 390 15.49 33.25 18.28
CA ASP A 390 16.42 32.65 17.33
C ASP A 390 17.80 32.38 17.94
N GLY A 391 18.18 31.11 17.96
CA GLY A 391 19.55 30.67 18.22
C GLY A 391 20.46 31.07 17.07
N SER A 392 20.79 32.36 16.99
CA SER A 392 21.90 32.88 16.19
C SER A 392 23.14 33.00 17.08
N SER A 393 24.04 32.02 16.95
CA SER A 393 25.47 32.21 17.23
C SER A 393 26.24 31.05 16.60
N SER A 394 26.80 31.23 15.41
CA SER A 394 28.18 31.69 15.19
C SER A 394 29.14 30.52 14.98
N ASN A 395 29.58 30.39 13.72
CA ASN A 395 30.90 29.90 13.34
C ASN A 395 31.97 30.33 14.36
N GLN A 396 32.72 29.37 14.90
CA GLN A 396 34.13 29.55 15.24
C GLN A 396 34.91 28.27 14.94
N HIS A 397 36.01 28.48 14.22
CA HIS A 397 37.09 27.56 13.89
C HIS A 397 37.63 26.76 15.08
N LEU A 398 37.85 25.45 14.88
CA LEU A 398 39.17 24.79 14.93
C LEU A 398 39.08 23.35 14.42
#